data_AF-A0A5Q4G6I1-F1
#
_entry.id   AF-A0A5Q4G6I1-F1
#
_cell.length_a   1.000
_cell.length_b   1.000
_cell.length_c   1.000
_cell.angle_alpha   90.00
_cell.angle_beta   90.00
_cell.angle_gamma   90.00
#
_symmetry.space_group_name_H-M   'P 1'
#
loop_
_entity.id
_entity.type
_entity.pdbx_description
1 polymer ?
#
loop_
_entity_poly.entity_id
_entity_poly.type
_entity_poly.pdbx_seq_one_letter_code
_entity_poly.pdbx_strand_id
1 'polypeptide(L)' 'MARISVAAADDLLDQRLDVLDHGFVRMVDYLGGDARIVQSARVSYGEGTKTVREDRALIDYLLRHRHTSPFEQVIIT' A
#
# COMPACT_ATOMS: atom_id res chain seq x y z
N MET A 1 8.80 -15.45 7.26
CA MET A 1 8.71 -14.35 6.26
C MET A 1 8.67 -13.05 7.03
N ALA A 2 9.46 -12.05 6.66
CA ALA A 2 9.46 -10.76 7.33
C ALA A 2 8.13 -10.03 7.05
N ARG A 3 7.57 -9.36 8.07
CA ARG A 3 6.42 -8.46 7.92
C ARG A 3 6.78 -7.36 6.93
N ILE A 4 5.90 -7.07 5.97
CA ILE A 4 6.02 -5.86 5.14
C ILE A 4 5.78 -4.68 6.08
N SER A 5 6.82 -3.86 6.30
CA SER A 5 6.75 -2.67 7.16
C SER A 5 6.64 -1.42 6.28
N VAL A 6 5.67 -0.57 6.63
CA VAL A 6 5.49 0.75 6.06
C VAL A 6 5.63 1.73 7.21
N ALA A 7 6.75 2.48 7.25
CA ALA A 7 7.09 3.34 8.40
C ALA A 7 5.93 4.28 8.80
N ALA A 8 5.28 4.92 7.83
CA ALA A 8 4.16 5.81 8.10
C ALA A 8 2.92 5.09 8.67
N ALA A 9 2.71 3.82 8.31
CA ALA A 9 1.62 3.02 8.88
C ALA A 9 1.99 2.50 10.28
N ASP A 10 3.23 2.07 10.47
CA ASP A 10 3.76 1.65 11.77
C ASP A 10 3.70 2.78 12.80
N ASP A 11 3.99 4.02 12.37
CA ASP A 11 3.86 5.20 13.22
C ASP A 11 2.40 5.42 13.65
N LEU A 12 1.40 5.08 12.82
CA LEU A 12 -0.02 5.28 13.10
C LEU A 12 -0.69 4.13 13.87
N LEU A 13 -0.03 2.99 14.04
CA LEU A 13 -0.61 1.82 14.71
C LEU A 13 -1.06 2.18 16.13
N ASP A 14 -2.30 1.79 16.44
CA ASP A 14 -2.96 2.03 17.72
C ASP A 14 -3.13 3.51 18.12
N GLN A 15 -2.72 4.46 17.27
CA GLN A 15 -2.97 5.87 17.51
C GLN A 15 -4.44 6.21 17.27
N ARG A 16 -5.06 6.82 18.28
CA ARG A 16 -6.42 7.35 18.19
C ARG A 16 -6.37 8.75 17.58
N LEU A 17 -7.01 8.93 16.44
CA LEU A 17 -7.27 10.23 15.82
C LEU A 17 -8.71 10.61 16.12
N ASP A 18 -8.92 11.61 16.97
CA ASP A 18 -10.27 12.10 17.28
C ASP A 18 -10.87 12.81 16.05
N VAL A 19 -12.14 12.54 15.78
CA VAL A 19 -12.87 13.03 14.60
C VAL A 19 -14.24 13.52 15.03
N LEU A 20 -14.55 14.77 14.69
CA LEU A 20 -15.76 15.48 15.12
C LEU A 20 -15.82 15.62 16.65
N ASP A 21 -17.02 15.50 17.22
CA ASP A 21 -17.37 15.70 18.62
C ASP A 21 -17.22 14.42 19.45
N HIS A 22 -17.54 13.26 18.88
CA HIS A 22 -17.57 11.98 19.59
C HIS A 22 -16.94 10.81 18.84
N GLY A 23 -16.45 11.04 17.61
CA GLY A 23 -15.85 10.01 16.76
C GLY A 23 -14.35 9.88 16.95
N PHE A 24 -13.81 8.76 16.49
CA PHE A 24 -12.38 8.60 16.27
C PHE A 24 -12.12 7.58 15.16
N VAL A 25 -10.93 7.65 14.57
CA VAL A 25 -10.39 6.64 13.66
C VAL A 25 -9.08 6.14 14.26
N ARG A 26 -8.82 4.83 14.15
CA ARG A 26 -7.59 4.19 14.62
C ARG A 26 -7.18 3.13 13.61
N MET A 27 -5.90 3.09 13.27
CA MET A 27 -5.32 1.99 12.51
C MET A 27 -5.06 0.82 13.46
N VAL A 28 -5.79 -0.26 13.29
CA VAL A 28 -5.66 -1.50 14.06
C VAL A 28 -4.59 -2.40 13.42
N ASP A 29 -4.65 -2.57 12.10
CA ASP A 29 -3.69 -3.41 11.38
C ASP A 29 -3.63 -3.03 9.88
N TYR A 30 -2.59 -3.51 9.19
CA TYR A 30 -2.48 -3.39 7.74
C TYR A 30 -1.75 -4.57 7.12
N LEU A 31 -2.14 -4.92 5.89
CA LEU A 31 -1.49 -5.92 5.06
C LEU A 31 -1.05 -5.28 3.76
N GLY A 32 0.26 -5.25 3.51
CA GLY A 32 0.83 -4.78 2.26
C GLY A 32 1.19 -3.29 2.26
N GLY A 33 1.42 -2.77 1.05
CA GLY A 33 1.88 -1.41 0.77
C GLY A 33 2.28 -1.29 -0.71
N ASP A 34 2.97 -0.22 -1.09
CA ASP A 34 3.37 0.04 -2.49
C ASP A 34 4.10 -1.15 -3.13
N ALA A 35 4.99 -1.80 -2.37
CA ALA A 35 5.71 -2.99 -2.84
C ALA A 35 4.77 -4.16 -3.20
N ARG A 36 3.65 -4.32 -2.47
CA ARG A 36 2.66 -5.36 -2.74
C ARG A 36 1.87 -5.06 -4.02
N ILE A 37 1.52 -3.79 -4.24
CA ILE A 37 0.83 -3.32 -5.46
C ILE A 37 1.72 -3.60 -6.67
N VAL A 38 3.00 -3.21 -6.59
CA VAL A 38 3.98 -3.42 -7.65
C VAL A 38 4.20 -4.91 -7.92
N GLN A 39 4.36 -5.73 -6.86
CA GLN A 39 4.51 -7.18 -7.00
C GLN A 39 3.29 -7.80 -7.69
N SER A 40 2.08 -7.38 -7.32
CA SER A 40 0.86 -7.89 -7.92
C SER A 40 0.74 -7.52 -9.40
N ALA A 41 1.03 -6.26 -9.76
CA ALA A 41 0.99 -5.81 -11.14
C ALA A 41 2.06 -6.47 -12.02
N ARG A 42 3.23 -6.77 -11.44
CA ARG A 42 4.36 -7.42 -12.14
C ARG A 42 4.28 -8.94 -12.15
N VAL A 43 3.25 -9.57 -11.58
CA VAL A 43 3.12 -11.04 -11.62
C VAL A 43 3.10 -11.59 -13.06
N SER A 44 2.82 -10.73 -14.04
CA SER A 44 2.84 -11.03 -15.48
C SER A 44 4.15 -10.68 -16.20
N TYR A 45 5.06 -9.92 -15.59
CA TYR A 45 6.30 -9.45 -16.20
C TYR A 45 7.50 -9.99 -15.42
N GLY A 46 8.28 -10.88 -16.04
CA GLY A 46 9.49 -11.48 -15.44
C GLY A 46 10.52 -10.44 -14.98
N GLU A 47 11.56 -10.90 -14.27
CA GLU A 47 12.55 -10.03 -13.62
C GLU A 47 13.26 -9.07 -14.61
N GLY A 48 12.92 -7.78 -14.57
CA GLY A 48 13.59 -6.68 -15.27
C GLY A 48 14.02 -5.58 -14.30
N THR A 49 14.98 -4.74 -14.71
CA THR A 49 15.68 -3.70 -13.93
C THR A 49 14.78 -2.94 -12.96
N LYS A 50 15.21 -2.89 -11.69
CA LYS A 50 14.38 -2.64 -10.51
C LYS A 50 14.85 -1.37 -9.81
N THR A 51 14.16 -0.25 -9.98
CA THR A 51 14.41 1.00 -9.26
C THR A 51 13.13 1.54 -8.63
N VAL A 52 13.28 2.23 -7.49
CA VAL A 52 12.16 2.90 -6.79
C VAL A 52 11.44 3.92 -7.69
N ARG A 53 12.15 4.51 -8.65
CA ARG A 53 11.56 5.44 -9.63
C ARG A 53 10.60 4.72 -10.59
N GLU A 54 10.95 3.50 -11.02
CA GLU A 54 10.10 2.67 -11.88
C GLU A 54 8.86 2.18 -11.12
N ASP A 55 8.96 1.92 -9.82
CA ASP A 55 7.84 1.50 -8.97
C ASP A 55 6.77 2.59 -8.85
N ARG A 56 7.18 3.83 -8.57
CA ARG A 56 6.26 4.98 -8.51
C ARG A 56 5.59 5.24 -9.86
N ALA A 57 6.37 5.19 -10.95
CA ALA A 57 5.85 5.38 -12.30
C ALA A 57 4.82 4.29 -12.66
N LEU A 58 5.05 3.05 -12.23
CA LEU A 58 4.11 1.95 -12.42
C LEU A 58 2.81 2.18 -11.64
N ILE A 59 2.89 2.55 -10.36
CA ILE A 59 1.68 2.83 -9.55
C ILE A 59 0.86 3.96 -10.18
N ASP A 60 1.51 5.04 -10.61
CA ASP A 60 0.85 6.17 -11.30
C ASP A 60 0.19 5.72 -12.61
N TYR A 61 0.88 4.89 -13.41
CA TYR A 61 0.32 4.31 -14.63
C TYR A 61 -0.93 3.46 -14.34
N LEU A 62 -0.87 2.57 -13.33
CA LEU A 62 -2.01 1.70 -12.96
C LEU A 62 -3.22 2.53 -12.56
N LEU A 63 -3.00 3.58 -11.74
CA LEU A 63 -4.07 4.47 -11.29
C LEU A 63 -4.70 5.24 -12.45
N ARG A 64 -3.89 5.83 -13.35
CA ARG A 64 -4.39 6.58 -14.53
C ARG A 64 -5.24 5.72 -15.46
N HIS A 65 -4.88 4.45 -15.61
CA HIS A 65 -5.58 3.51 -16.49
C HIS A 65 -6.66 2.69 -15.75
N ARG A 66 -6.93 3.00 -14.48
CA ARG A 66 -7.92 2.32 -13.63
C ARG A 66 -7.69 0.80 -13.55
N HIS A 67 -6.44 0.37 -13.57
CA HIS A 67 -6.08 -1.00 -13.23
C HIS A 67 -6.13 -1.16 -11.72
N THR A 68 -7.31 -1.42 -11.18
CA THR A 68 -7.57 -1.40 -9.73
C THR A 68 -7.19 -2.71 -9.02
N SER A 69 -7.20 -3.85 -9.71
CA SER A 69 -6.94 -5.16 -9.08
C SER A 69 -5.63 -5.27 -8.29
N PRO A 70 -4.50 -4.66 -8.73
CA PRO A 70 -3.29 -4.63 -7.91
C PRO A 70 -3.42 -3.88 -6.58
N PHE A 71 -4.31 -2.88 -6.50
CA PHE A 71 -4.55 -2.12 -5.27
C PHE A 71 -5.40 -2.88 -4.25
N GLU A 72 -6.23 -3.82 -4.70
CA GLU A 72 -7.06 -4.68 -3.83
C GLU A 72 -6.21 -5.65 -2.97
N GLN A 73 -4.92 -5.77 -3.26
CA GLN A 73 -3.97 -6.58 -2.49
C GLN A 73 -3.43 -5.87 -1.24
N VAL A 74 -3.91 -4.66 -0.94
CA VAL A 74 -3.58 -3.89 0.27
C VAL A 74 -4.82 -3.74 1.13
N ILE A 75 -4.73 -4.13 2.40
CA ILE A 75 -5.84 -4.12 3.35
C ILE A 75 -5.47 -3.28 4.57
N ILE A 76 -6.45 -2.55 5.11
CA ILE A 76 -6.33 -1.76 6.35
C ILE A 76 -7.50 -2.14 7.25
N THR A 77 -7.25 -2.27 8.55
CA THR A 77 -8.26 -2.50 9.60
C THR A 77 -8.12 -1.45 10.68
#